data_AF-A0A8B6CLD9-F1
#
_entry.id   AF-A0A8B6CLD9-F1
#
_cell.length_a   1.000
_cell.length_b   1.000
_cell.length_c   1.000
_cell.angle_alpha   90.00
_cell.angle_beta   90.00
_cell.angle_gamma   90.00
#
_symmetry.space_group_name_H-M   'P 1'
#
loop_
_entity.id
_entity.type
_entity.pdbx_description
1 polymer ?
#
loop_
_entity_poly.entity_id
_entity_poly.type
_entity_poly.pdbx_seq_one_letter_code
_entity_poly.pdbx_strand_id
1 'polypeptide(L)'
;MYAVLTTILALLVIDGGMAVSNKVLSEWTAADYPNPARDWTTCGRYEKSLVCDPNGLLNTKEADILDWLLKGVVNDTKCPCSAWKCESKKSGYVVAVALVKKLNIPKTGPGPVDNNEKLAALRQFAFDLENNKWRFGECNEDVIIAYSAEEGAVFTFAGGTANRRLNQDLIDSITAHRKHYFRGNKHVYAGLRSMVMDYRWVYITLEKTLNYLEI
;
A
#
# COMPACT_ATOMS: atom_id res chain seq x y z
N MET A 1 45.43 -67.70 -2.62
CA MET A 1 44.89 -66.69 -3.56
C MET A 1 43.97 -65.80 -2.74
N TYR A 2 44.41 -64.59 -2.39
CA TYR A 2 43.73 -63.70 -1.44
C TYR A 2 42.60 -62.93 -2.12
N ALA A 3 41.37 -63.01 -1.60
CA ALA A 3 40.26 -62.15 -2.00
C ALA A 3 40.20 -60.94 -1.05
N VAL A 4 40.29 -59.76 -1.65
CA VAL A 4 40.42 -58.45 -1.02
C VAL A 4 39.05 -57.97 -0.50
N LEU A 5 38.96 -57.69 0.80
CA LEU A 5 37.87 -56.91 1.39
C LEU A 5 37.96 -55.46 0.89
N THR A 6 36.92 -54.95 0.25
CA THR A 6 36.74 -53.51 0.02
C THR A 6 35.50 -53.03 0.76
N THR A 7 35.74 -52.23 1.79
CA THR A 7 34.76 -51.46 2.57
C THR A 7 34.25 -50.28 1.74
N ILE A 8 32.94 -50.16 1.57
CA ILE A 8 32.31 -48.94 1.06
C ILE A 8 31.58 -48.27 2.23
N LEU A 9 32.15 -47.17 2.71
CA LEU A 9 31.54 -46.31 3.72
C LEU A 9 30.61 -45.32 2.99
N ALA A 10 29.30 -45.51 3.10
CA ALA A 10 28.32 -44.58 2.54
C ALA A 10 28.17 -43.36 3.47
N LEU A 11 28.65 -42.19 3.02
CA LEU A 11 28.39 -40.90 3.65
C LEU A 11 26.96 -40.46 3.30
N LEU A 12 26.04 -40.54 4.26
CA LEU A 12 24.73 -39.91 4.19
C LEU A 12 24.90 -38.41 4.41
N VAL A 13 24.82 -37.62 3.34
CA VAL A 13 24.65 -36.17 3.41
C VAL A 13 23.19 -35.91 3.76
N ILE A 14 22.94 -35.51 5.00
CA ILE A 14 21.62 -35.08 5.46
C ILE A 14 21.49 -33.62 5.02
N ASP A 15 20.87 -33.39 3.85
CA ASP A 15 20.44 -32.06 3.45
C ASP A 15 19.33 -31.59 4.40
N GLY A 16 19.75 -30.86 5.44
CA GLY A 16 18.87 -30.11 6.32
C GLY A 16 18.28 -28.93 5.57
N GLY A 17 17.26 -29.19 4.74
CA GLY A 17 16.44 -28.16 4.14
C GLY A 17 15.72 -27.37 5.23
N MET A 18 16.26 -26.22 5.62
CA MET A 18 15.53 -25.28 6.47
C MET A 18 14.38 -24.71 5.66
N ALA A 19 13.17 -25.21 5.90
CA ALA A 19 11.95 -24.55 5.47
C ALA A 19 11.89 -23.18 6.17
N VAL A 20 12.20 -22.11 5.45
CA VAL A 20 11.95 -20.74 5.91
C VAL A 20 10.43 -20.55 5.93
N SER A 21 9.82 -20.81 7.10
CA SER A 21 8.44 -20.43 7.34
C SER A 21 8.38 -18.91 7.46
N ASN A 22 8.06 -18.23 6.37
CA ASN A 22 7.69 -16.82 6.41
C ASN A 22 6.39 -16.71 7.20
N LYS A 23 6.52 -16.49 8.52
CA LYS A 23 5.38 -16.24 9.39
C LYS A 23 4.75 -14.92 8.98
N VAL A 24 3.72 -14.98 8.12
CA VAL A 24 2.85 -13.84 7.85
C VAL A 24 2.30 -13.39 9.19
N LEU A 25 2.60 -12.16 9.60
CA LEU A 25 2.08 -11.61 10.83
C LEU A 25 0.55 -11.60 10.75
N SER A 26 -0.10 -12.01 11.84
CA SER A 26 -1.56 -11.99 11.95
C SER A 26 -2.11 -10.58 12.16
N GLU A 27 -1.27 -9.68 12.68
CA GLU A 27 -1.59 -8.29 13.02
C GLU A 27 -0.42 -7.40 12.64
N TRP A 28 -0.71 -6.24 12.05
CA TRP A 28 0.31 -5.34 11.53
C TRP A 28 0.36 -4.03 12.29
N THR A 29 1.58 -3.62 12.64
CA THR A 29 1.92 -2.21 12.93
C THR A 29 2.54 -1.60 11.67
N ALA A 30 2.55 -0.27 11.57
CA ALA A 30 3.28 0.39 10.48
C ALA A 30 4.79 0.05 10.52
N ALA A 31 5.36 -0.06 11.72
CA ALA A 31 6.79 -0.37 11.92
C ALA A 31 7.20 -1.74 11.36
N ASP A 32 6.29 -2.72 11.33
CA ASP A 32 6.55 -4.07 10.80
C ASP A 32 6.09 -4.22 9.33
N TYR A 33 5.24 -3.32 8.83
CA TYR A 33 4.61 -3.45 7.52
C TYR A 33 5.54 -3.20 6.31
N PRO A 34 5.73 -4.13 5.35
CA PRO A 34 6.78 -4.02 4.34
C PRO A 34 6.63 -2.81 3.41
N ASN A 35 7.75 -2.34 2.84
CA ASN A 35 7.76 -1.26 1.84
C ASN A 35 7.74 -1.86 0.42
N PRO A 36 6.71 -1.65 -0.42
CA PRO A 36 6.59 -2.36 -1.70
C PRO A 36 7.62 -1.93 -2.77
N ALA A 37 8.39 -0.86 -2.55
CA ALA A 37 9.52 -0.49 -3.41
C ALA A 37 10.86 -1.14 -2.99
N ARG A 38 10.95 -1.67 -1.77
CA ARG A 38 12.18 -2.26 -1.20
C ARG A 38 12.02 -3.75 -0.86
N ASP A 39 10.88 -4.11 -0.30
CA ASP A 39 10.52 -5.41 0.26
C ASP A 39 9.34 -6.03 -0.51
N TRP A 40 9.34 -5.91 -1.85
CA TRP A 40 8.20 -6.28 -2.69
C TRP A 40 7.76 -7.73 -2.52
N THR A 41 8.69 -8.66 -2.32
CA THR A 41 8.40 -10.08 -2.07
C THR A 41 7.60 -10.26 -0.79
N THR A 42 7.96 -9.57 0.29
CA THR A 42 7.22 -9.59 1.57
C THR A 42 5.84 -8.92 1.43
N CYS A 43 5.71 -7.92 0.56
CA CYS A 43 4.42 -7.32 0.18
C CYS A 43 3.54 -8.20 -0.72
N GLY A 44 3.94 -9.45 -1.02
CA GLY A 44 3.18 -10.35 -1.89
C GLY A 44 3.27 -9.99 -3.38
N ARG A 45 4.36 -9.33 -3.80
CA ARG A 45 4.60 -8.88 -5.18
C ARG A 45 5.84 -9.54 -5.78
N TYR A 46 5.86 -9.72 -7.10
CA TYR A 46 7.02 -10.26 -7.82
C TYR A 46 8.10 -9.22 -8.11
N GLU A 47 7.70 -7.94 -8.14
CA GLU A 47 8.58 -6.81 -8.43
C GLU A 47 8.14 -5.55 -7.67
N LYS A 48 8.95 -4.48 -7.77
CA LYS A 48 8.67 -3.18 -7.16
C LYS A 48 7.31 -2.64 -7.59
N SER A 49 6.55 -2.18 -6.61
CA SER A 49 5.13 -1.88 -6.73
C SER A 49 4.75 -0.70 -5.83
N LEU A 50 3.60 -0.08 -6.11
CA LEU A 50 2.91 0.88 -5.23
C LEU A 50 1.79 0.20 -4.42
N VAL A 51 1.55 -1.09 -4.65
CA VAL A 51 0.66 -1.94 -3.87
C VAL A 51 1.48 -2.82 -2.93
N CYS A 52 1.11 -2.84 -1.65
CA CYS A 52 1.57 -3.82 -0.68
C CYS A 52 0.39 -4.62 -0.14
N ASP A 53 0.44 -5.95 -0.28
CA ASP A 53 -0.59 -6.88 0.17
C ASP A 53 0.04 -8.17 0.71
N PRO A 54 0.72 -8.12 1.87
CA PRO A 54 1.40 -9.27 2.45
C PRO A 54 0.43 -10.39 2.87
N ASN A 55 -0.89 -10.12 2.89
CA ASN A 55 -1.91 -11.09 3.28
C ASN A 55 -2.69 -11.69 2.10
N GLY A 56 -2.43 -11.25 0.86
CA GLY A 56 -3.09 -11.78 -0.34
C GLY A 56 -4.60 -11.51 -0.36
N LEU A 57 -5.02 -10.31 0.05
CA LEU A 57 -6.41 -9.85 -0.04
C LEU A 57 -6.86 -9.61 -1.48
N LEU A 58 -5.92 -9.35 -2.39
CA LEU A 58 -6.10 -9.30 -3.83
C LEU A 58 -5.42 -10.51 -4.46
N ASN A 59 -5.98 -11.01 -5.55
CA ASN A 59 -5.23 -11.95 -6.38
C ASN A 59 -4.13 -11.20 -7.16
N THR A 60 -3.13 -11.95 -7.67
CA THR A 60 -1.98 -11.38 -8.38
C THR A 60 -2.39 -10.44 -9.52
N LYS A 61 -3.36 -10.84 -10.33
CA LYS A 61 -3.82 -10.05 -11.48
C LYS A 61 -4.49 -8.74 -11.04
N GLU A 62 -5.29 -8.77 -9.98
CA GLU A 62 -5.89 -7.56 -9.40
C GLU A 62 -4.82 -6.60 -8.87
N ALA A 63 -3.84 -7.13 -8.14
CA ALA A 63 -2.74 -6.34 -7.60
C ALA A 63 -1.86 -5.74 -8.73
N ASP A 64 -1.61 -6.48 -9.81
CA ASP A 64 -0.86 -6.01 -10.98
C ASP A 64 -1.60 -4.90 -11.72
N ILE A 65 -2.92 -5.05 -11.94
CA ILE A 65 -3.72 -4.00 -12.58
C ILE A 65 -3.80 -2.77 -11.68
N LEU A 66 -3.95 -2.94 -10.37
CA LEU A 66 -3.99 -1.82 -9.44
C LEU A 66 -2.65 -1.07 -9.43
N ASP A 67 -1.52 -1.78 -9.39
CA ASP A 67 -0.19 -1.18 -9.48
C ASP A 67 0.02 -0.42 -10.81
N TRP A 68 -0.44 -0.99 -11.93
CA TRP A 68 -0.42 -0.31 -13.22
C TRP A 68 -1.23 1.00 -13.20
N LEU A 69 -2.42 1.01 -12.59
CA LEU A 69 -3.23 2.22 -12.44
C LEU A 69 -2.54 3.28 -11.57
N LEU A 70 -1.92 2.86 -10.46
CA LEU A 70 -1.18 3.76 -9.56
C LEU A 70 0.03 4.39 -10.28
N LYS A 71 0.79 3.59 -11.04
CA LYS A 71 1.87 4.08 -11.91
C LYS A 71 1.33 5.03 -12.99
N GLY A 72 0.12 4.79 -13.48
CA GLY A 72 -0.60 5.72 -14.35
C GLY A 72 -0.81 7.09 -13.71
N VAL A 73 -1.18 7.17 -12.43
CA VAL A 73 -1.31 8.46 -11.72
C VAL A 73 -0.01 9.26 -11.77
N VAL A 74 1.12 8.59 -11.52
CA VAL A 74 2.45 9.22 -11.57
C VAL A 74 2.77 9.76 -12.96
N ASN A 75 2.43 9.01 -14.01
CA ASN A 75 2.77 9.35 -15.38
C ASN A 75 1.84 10.41 -16.00
N ASP A 76 0.57 10.41 -15.59
CA ASP A 76 -0.47 11.23 -16.23
C ASP A 76 -0.69 12.57 -15.54
N THR A 77 -0.16 12.74 -14.32
CA THR A 77 -0.31 13.98 -13.55
C THR A 77 0.96 14.81 -13.65
N LYS A 78 0.80 16.15 -13.65
CA LYS A 78 1.96 17.05 -13.62
C LYS A 78 2.67 16.97 -12.28
N CYS A 79 3.99 17.15 -12.32
CA CYS A 79 4.79 17.31 -11.12
C CYS A 79 4.31 18.52 -10.31
N PRO A 80 3.89 18.35 -9.04
CA PRO A 80 3.33 19.42 -8.23
C PRO A 80 4.36 20.13 -7.34
N CYS A 81 5.62 19.72 -7.43
CA CYS A 81 6.72 20.30 -6.65
C CYS A 81 7.20 21.64 -7.24
N SER A 82 8.25 22.21 -6.66
CA SER A 82 8.90 23.41 -7.23
C SER A 82 9.50 23.14 -8.61
N ALA A 83 9.64 24.18 -9.43
CA ALA A 83 10.21 24.07 -10.78
C ALA A 83 11.57 23.34 -10.79
N TRP A 84 12.48 23.72 -9.89
CA TRP A 84 13.77 23.04 -9.69
C TRP A 84 13.63 21.52 -9.45
N LYS A 85 12.68 21.13 -8.62
CA LYS A 85 12.44 19.70 -8.31
C LYS A 85 11.84 18.97 -9.51
N CYS A 86 10.93 19.62 -10.24
CA CYS A 86 10.29 19.03 -11.41
C CYS A 86 11.21 18.97 -12.65
N GLU A 87 12.20 19.86 -12.75
CA GLU A 87 13.24 19.80 -13.79
C GLU A 87 14.19 18.62 -13.57
N SER A 88 14.57 18.37 -12.32
CA SER A 88 15.47 17.26 -11.96
C SER A 88 14.79 15.90 -11.96
N LYS A 89 13.50 15.82 -11.61
CA LYS A 89 12.71 14.59 -11.63
C LYS A 89 11.25 14.90 -11.96
N LYS A 90 10.84 14.60 -13.19
CA LYS A 90 9.44 14.69 -13.62
C LYS A 90 8.65 13.51 -13.07
N SER A 91 8.14 13.64 -11.85
CA SER A 91 7.21 12.68 -11.25
C SER A 91 5.92 13.40 -10.90
N GLY A 92 4.78 12.88 -11.36
CA GLY A 92 3.47 13.33 -10.91
C GLY A 92 3.19 12.94 -9.45
N TYR A 93 1.95 13.12 -9.04
CA TYR A 93 1.46 12.65 -7.74
C TYR A 93 1.61 11.13 -7.62
N VAL A 94 1.97 10.66 -6.42
CA VAL A 94 2.14 9.23 -6.16
C VAL A 94 1.01 8.75 -5.27
N VAL A 95 0.28 7.74 -5.72
CA VAL A 95 -0.71 7.06 -4.86
C VAL A 95 -0.18 5.65 -4.61
N ALA A 96 -0.22 5.21 -3.35
CA ALA A 96 0.15 3.86 -2.96
C ALA A 96 -0.94 3.24 -2.08
N VAL A 97 -0.98 1.91 -2.07
CA VAL A 97 -2.03 1.12 -1.41
C VAL A 97 -1.40 0.13 -0.43
N ALA A 98 -1.85 0.19 0.82
CA ALA A 98 -1.54 -0.76 1.87
C ALA A 98 -2.78 -1.60 2.20
N LEU A 99 -2.69 -2.91 2.00
CA LEU A 99 -3.73 -3.88 2.33
C LEU A 99 -3.28 -4.74 3.51
N VAL A 100 -4.02 -4.69 4.61
CA VAL A 100 -3.78 -5.53 5.80
C VAL A 100 -4.99 -6.38 6.10
N LYS A 101 -4.76 -7.61 6.54
CA LYS A 101 -5.85 -8.43 7.07
C LYS A 101 -6.40 -7.80 8.36
N LYS A 102 -5.51 -7.42 9.28
CA LYS A 102 -5.86 -6.90 10.61
C LYS A 102 -4.74 -5.98 11.13
N LEU A 103 -5.12 -4.89 11.80
CA LEU A 103 -4.18 -4.02 12.49
C LEU A 103 -3.89 -4.52 13.92
N ASN A 104 -2.66 -4.27 14.37
CA ASN A 104 -2.35 -4.32 15.80
C ASN A 104 -2.83 -3.01 16.43
N ILE A 105 -3.95 -3.08 17.17
CA ILE A 105 -4.56 -1.92 17.80
C ILE A 105 -4.25 -1.96 19.30
N PRO A 106 -3.46 -1.01 19.83
CA PRO A 106 -3.22 -0.91 21.27
C PRO A 106 -4.55 -0.66 21.99
N LYS A 107 -4.87 -1.49 22.99
CA LYS A 107 -6.06 -1.26 23.82
C LYS A 107 -5.80 -0.09 24.76
N THR A 108 -6.71 0.88 24.78
CA THR A 108 -6.61 2.05 25.66
C THR A 108 -7.39 1.92 26.96
N GLY A 109 -8.23 0.88 27.10
CA GLY A 109 -9.03 0.65 28.30
C GLY A 109 -9.57 -0.78 28.45
N PRO A 110 -10.35 -1.05 29.51
CA PRO A 110 -11.02 -2.33 29.71
C PRO A 110 -12.19 -2.47 28.73
N GLY A 111 -12.11 -3.46 27.83
CA GLY A 111 -13.18 -3.75 26.88
C GLY A 111 -12.70 -4.26 25.52
N PRO A 112 -13.64 -4.55 24.60
CA PRO A 112 -13.32 -4.74 23.19
C PRO A 112 -12.94 -3.40 22.54
N VAL A 113 -12.08 -3.46 21.52
CA VAL A 113 -11.67 -2.28 20.74
C VAL A 113 -12.88 -1.71 20.01
N ASP A 114 -13.17 -0.42 20.22
CA ASP A 114 -14.31 0.25 19.61
C ASP A 114 -14.02 0.73 18.17
N ASN A 115 -15.04 1.26 17.48
CA ASN A 115 -14.90 1.72 16.10
C ASN A 115 -14.03 2.98 15.95
N ASN A 116 -13.98 3.85 16.97
CA ASN A 116 -13.16 5.05 16.96
C ASN A 116 -11.69 4.67 17.12
N GLU A 117 -11.38 3.72 18.00
CA GLU A 117 -10.02 3.17 18.17
C GLU A 117 -9.55 2.49 16.89
N LYS A 118 -10.40 1.70 16.22
CA LYS A 118 -10.08 1.08 14.92
C LYS A 118 -9.76 2.11 13.84
N LEU A 119 -10.59 3.14 13.72
CA LEU A 119 -10.40 4.20 12.73
C LEU A 119 -9.14 5.02 13.04
N ALA A 120 -8.90 5.33 14.33
CA ALA A 120 -7.70 6.04 14.78
C ALA A 120 -6.43 5.23 14.47
N ALA A 121 -6.45 3.92 14.71
CA ALA A 121 -5.34 3.04 14.38
C ALA A 121 -5.07 2.97 12.86
N LEU A 122 -6.12 2.86 12.04
CA LEU A 122 -5.96 2.85 10.57
C LEU A 122 -5.45 4.19 10.04
N ARG A 123 -5.91 5.31 10.61
CA ARG A 123 -5.38 6.65 10.30
C ARG A 123 -3.91 6.78 10.67
N GLN A 124 -3.55 6.38 11.89
CA GLN A 124 -2.16 6.42 12.35
C GLN A 124 -1.26 5.52 11.50
N PHE A 125 -1.75 4.32 11.15
CA PHE A 125 -1.06 3.41 10.26
C PHE A 125 -0.75 4.05 8.90
N ALA A 126 -1.75 4.67 8.25
CA ALA A 126 -1.55 5.36 6.98
C ALA A 126 -0.57 6.55 7.09
N PHE A 127 -0.69 7.34 8.16
CA PHE A 127 0.21 8.45 8.48
C PHE A 127 1.66 7.98 8.62
N ASP A 128 1.90 6.90 9.37
CA ASP A 128 3.24 6.37 9.61
C ASP A 128 3.87 5.77 8.35
N LEU A 129 3.06 5.13 7.49
CA LEU A 129 3.53 4.69 6.19
C LEU A 129 3.98 5.89 5.33
N GLU A 130 3.18 6.96 5.25
CA GLU A 130 3.54 8.14 4.46
C GLU A 130 4.77 8.86 5.02
N ASN A 131 4.78 9.19 6.32
CA ASN A 131 5.80 10.06 6.92
C ASN A 131 7.10 9.34 7.27
N ASN A 132 7.02 8.08 7.69
CA ASN A 132 8.15 7.43 8.37
C ASN A 132 8.74 6.27 7.56
N LYS A 133 7.91 5.53 6.82
CA LYS A 133 8.34 4.24 6.26
C LYS A 133 8.44 4.18 4.74
N TRP A 134 7.40 4.58 4.03
CA TRP A 134 7.33 4.48 2.58
C TRP A 134 7.91 5.71 1.92
N ARG A 135 7.45 6.90 2.33
CA ARG A 135 7.95 8.21 1.88
C ARG A 135 8.17 8.22 0.37
N PHE A 136 7.11 7.93 -0.38
CA PHE A 136 7.20 7.83 -1.84
C PHE A 136 7.33 9.19 -2.51
N GLY A 137 6.83 10.22 -1.84
CA GLY A 137 6.90 11.60 -2.29
C GLY A 137 8.27 12.21 -2.07
N GLU A 138 8.53 13.22 -2.87
CA GLU A 138 9.76 14.01 -2.89
C GLU A 138 9.54 15.44 -2.37
N CYS A 139 8.27 15.87 -2.35
CA CYS A 139 7.76 17.12 -1.82
C CYS A 139 6.39 16.93 -1.12
N ASN A 140 6.13 15.75 -0.54
CA ASN A 140 4.87 15.36 0.10
C ASN A 140 3.67 15.32 -0.88
N GLU A 141 3.92 14.93 -2.11
CA GLU A 141 2.94 14.70 -3.18
C GLU A 141 2.38 13.27 -3.21
N ASP A 142 2.75 12.45 -2.22
CA ASP A 142 2.29 11.09 -2.07
C ASP A 142 1.01 10.95 -1.24
N VAL A 143 0.29 9.87 -1.52
CA VAL A 143 -0.99 9.52 -0.91
C VAL A 143 -0.97 8.04 -0.57
N ILE A 144 -1.32 7.70 0.67
CA ILE A 144 -1.46 6.32 1.13
C ILE A 144 -2.93 6.00 1.33
N ILE A 145 -3.44 5.04 0.54
CA ILE A 145 -4.73 4.40 0.79
C ILE A 145 -4.47 3.15 1.64
N ALA A 146 -4.93 3.15 2.88
CA ALA A 146 -4.83 2.00 3.77
C ALA A 146 -6.20 1.32 3.91
N TYR A 147 -6.24 0.01 3.72
CA TYR A 147 -7.43 -0.81 3.93
C TYR A 147 -7.12 -1.94 4.90
N SER A 148 -8.01 -2.11 5.90
CA SER A 148 -7.99 -3.27 6.79
C SER A 148 -9.24 -4.11 6.63
N ALA A 149 -9.04 -5.41 6.36
CA ALA A 149 -10.12 -6.35 6.08
C ALA A 149 -10.97 -6.68 7.32
N GLU A 150 -10.37 -6.91 8.48
CA GLU A 150 -11.09 -7.26 9.71
C GLU A 150 -11.73 -6.03 10.38
N GLU A 151 -11.10 -4.85 10.26
CA GLU A 151 -11.74 -3.60 10.68
C GLU A 151 -12.81 -3.12 9.68
N GLY A 152 -12.83 -3.68 8.46
CA GLY A 152 -13.82 -3.35 7.42
C GLY A 152 -13.76 -1.87 7.00
N ALA A 153 -12.58 -1.26 7.08
CA ALA A 153 -12.39 0.17 6.97
C ALA A 153 -11.28 0.50 5.97
N VAL A 154 -11.46 1.62 5.27
CA VAL A 154 -10.47 2.23 4.40
C VAL A 154 -10.24 3.66 4.89
N PHE A 155 -8.99 4.10 4.86
CA PHE A 155 -8.58 5.47 5.16
C PHE A 155 -7.57 5.91 4.11
N THR A 156 -7.53 7.20 3.82
CA THR A 156 -6.51 7.78 2.95
C THR A 156 -5.80 8.90 3.69
N PHE A 157 -4.47 8.84 3.71
CA PHE A 157 -3.63 9.94 4.15
C PHE A 157 -2.95 10.57 2.94
N ALA A 158 -3.06 11.89 2.77
CA ALA A 158 -2.42 12.63 1.70
C ALA A 158 -1.34 13.55 2.27
N GLY A 159 -0.13 13.48 1.71
CA GLY A 159 0.95 14.38 2.05
C GLY A 159 0.60 15.84 1.79
N GLY A 160 1.34 16.77 2.40
CA GLY A 160 0.99 18.20 2.40
C GLY A 160 0.79 18.83 1.02
N THR A 161 1.50 18.37 -0.02
CA THR A 161 1.33 18.85 -1.40
C THR A 161 0.15 18.16 -2.09
N ALA A 162 -0.03 16.86 -1.88
CA ALA A 162 -1.20 16.10 -2.35
C ALA A 162 -2.52 16.66 -1.77
N ASN A 163 -2.53 16.96 -0.47
CA ASN A 163 -3.69 17.43 0.29
C ASN A 163 -4.22 18.80 -0.20
N ARG A 164 -3.41 19.61 -0.90
CA ARG A 164 -3.88 20.88 -1.49
C ARG A 164 -4.94 20.68 -2.57
N ARG A 165 -4.92 19.54 -3.26
CA ARG A 165 -5.91 19.18 -4.30
C ARG A 165 -6.85 18.08 -3.84
N LEU A 166 -6.32 17.10 -3.13
CA LEU A 166 -7.07 15.96 -2.59
C LEU A 166 -7.16 16.11 -1.06
N ASN A 167 -7.94 17.09 -0.61
CA ASN A 167 -8.09 17.35 0.83
C ASN A 167 -8.94 16.28 1.53
N GLN A 168 -8.93 16.28 2.88
CA GLN A 168 -9.66 15.29 3.66
C GLN A 168 -11.16 15.27 3.37
N ASP A 169 -11.81 16.42 3.16
CA ASP A 169 -13.24 16.48 2.85
C ASP A 169 -13.58 15.77 1.53
N LEU A 170 -12.74 15.97 0.51
CA LEU A 170 -12.90 15.31 -0.79
C LEU A 170 -12.60 13.81 -0.69
N ILE A 171 -11.56 13.43 0.05
CA ILE A 171 -11.24 12.03 0.36
C ILE A 171 -12.43 11.35 1.04
N ASP A 172 -13.00 11.98 2.06
CA ASP A 172 -14.11 11.44 2.83
C ASP A 172 -15.37 11.30 1.97
N SER A 173 -15.64 12.28 1.11
CA SER A 173 -16.73 12.24 0.12
C SER A 173 -16.56 11.08 -0.88
N ILE A 174 -15.37 10.94 -1.49
CA ILE A 174 -15.06 9.84 -2.41
C ILE A 174 -15.20 8.49 -1.67
N THR A 175 -14.61 8.38 -0.48
CA THR A 175 -14.64 7.16 0.33
C THR A 175 -16.07 6.77 0.71
N ALA A 176 -16.90 7.72 1.12
CA ALA A 176 -18.30 7.48 1.48
C ALA A 176 -19.09 6.88 0.31
N HIS A 177 -18.89 7.40 -0.92
CA HIS A 177 -19.53 6.86 -2.12
C HIS A 177 -19.05 5.45 -2.52
N ARG A 178 -17.85 5.04 -2.08
CA ARG A 178 -17.28 3.70 -2.38
C ARG A 178 -17.39 2.71 -1.22
N LYS A 179 -17.88 3.14 -0.05
CA LYS A 179 -18.00 2.31 1.17
C LYS A 179 -18.66 0.95 0.93
N HIS A 180 -19.60 0.87 0.00
CA HIS A 180 -20.30 -0.38 -0.33
C HIS A 180 -19.37 -1.48 -0.88
N TYR A 181 -18.28 -1.15 -1.56
CA TYR A 181 -17.31 -2.11 -2.09
C TYR A 181 -16.52 -2.84 -0.99
N PHE A 182 -16.31 -2.17 0.14
CA PHE A 182 -15.51 -2.70 1.25
C PHE A 182 -16.34 -3.53 2.23
N ARG A 183 -17.66 -3.62 2.05
CA ARG A 183 -18.53 -4.44 2.91
C ARG A 183 -18.29 -5.92 2.65
N GLY A 184 -17.92 -6.65 3.72
CA GLY A 184 -17.72 -8.10 3.67
C GLY A 184 -16.55 -8.55 2.78
N ASN A 185 -15.64 -7.64 2.43
CA ASN A 185 -14.35 -7.91 1.79
C ASN A 185 -14.43 -8.57 0.40
N LYS A 186 -15.60 -8.53 -0.27
CA LYS A 186 -15.82 -9.21 -1.56
C LYS A 186 -15.41 -8.38 -2.78
N HIS A 187 -15.38 -7.06 -2.66
CA HIS A 187 -15.16 -6.16 -3.79
C HIS A 187 -14.06 -5.13 -3.51
N VAL A 188 -13.07 -5.51 -2.70
CA VAL A 188 -11.95 -4.65 -2.28
C VAL A 188 -11.22 -4.07 -3.50
N TYR A 189 -10.88 -4.92 -4.48
CA TYR A 189 -10.26 -4.47 -5.73
C TYR A 189 -11.09 -3.41 -6.45
N ALA A 190 -12.40 -3.62 -6.62
CA ALA A 190 -13.28 -2.68 -7.31
C ALA A 190 -13.38 -1.33 -6.57
N GLY A 191 -13.43 -1.36 -5.23
CA GLY A 191 -13.40 -0.17 -4.39
C GLY A 191 -12.10 0.62 -4.56
N LEU A 192 -10.95 -0.05 -4.41
CA LEU A 192 -9.63 0.57 -4.56
C LEU A 192 -9.43 1.13 -5.96
N ARG A 193 -9.74 0.33 -7.00
CA ARG A 193 -9.70 0.78 -8.40
C ARG A 193 -10.52 2.04 -8.60
N SER A 194 -11.75 2.08 -8.07
CA SER A 194 -12.60 3.27 -8.20
C SER A 194 -12.01 4.49 -7.50
N MET A 195 -11.48 4.33 -6.28
CA MET A 195 -10.84 5.42 -5.54
C MET A 195 -9.62 5.97 -6.27
N VAL A 196 -8.75 5.10 -6.79
CA VAL A 196 -7.55 5.49 -7.55
C VAL A 196 -7.93 6.28 -8.81
N MET A 197 -8.98 5.87 -9.51
CA MET A 197 -9.47 6.60 -10.69
C MET A 197 -10.05 7.97 -10.32
N ASP A 198 -10.80 8.05 -9.22
CA ASP A 198 -11.33 9.33 -8.73
C ASP A 198 -10.18 10.28 -8.33
N TYR A 199 -9.14 9.78 -7.65
CA TYR A 199 -7.97 10.58 -7.27
C TYR A 199 -7.16 11.05 -8.48
N ARG A 200 -6.94 10.17 -9.46
CA ARG A 200 -6.32 10.53 -10.74
C ARG A 200 -7.07 11.67 -11.41
N TRP A 201 -8.41 11.58 -11.44
CA TRP A 201 -9.25 12.61 -12.04
C TRP A 201 -9.14 13.96 -11.33
N VAL A 202 -9.08 13.97 -9.99
CA VAL A 202 -8.88 15.20 -9.19
C VAL A 202 -7.57 15.89 -9.59
N TYR A 203 -6.48 15.14 -9.70
CA TYR A 203 -5.18 15.72 -10.04
C TYR A 203 -5.09 16.24 -11.48
N ILE A 204 -5.76 15.59 -12.43
CA ILE A 204 -5.81 16.03 -13.85
C ILE A 204 -6.76 17.22 -14.04
N THR A 205 -7.93 17.20 -13.41
CA THR A 205 -9.03 18.12 -13.76
C THR A 205 -8.90 19.49 -13.09
N LEU A 206 -8.48 19.54 -11.82
CA LEU A 206 -8.26 20.82 -11.13
C LEU A 206 -7.16 21.66 -11.80
N GLU A 207 -6.34 21.05 -12.65
CA GLU A 207 -5.40 21.77 -13.49
C GLU A 207 -6.07 22.50 -14.66
N LYS A 208 -7.06 21.87 -15.31
CA LYS A 208 -7.76 22.45 -16.45
C LYS A 208 -8.60 23.66 -16.04
N THR A 209 -9.17 23.64 -14.84
CA THR A 209 -9.96 24.76 -14.31
C THR A 209 -9.08 25.96 -13.94
N LEU A 210 -7.88 25.73 -13.40
CA LEU A 210 -6.93 26.82 -13.09
C LEU A 210 -6.40 27.47 -14.37
N ASN A 211 -6.06 26.68 -15.40
CA ASN A 211 -5.61 27.21 -16.69
C ASN A 211 -6.71 27.98 -17.44
N TYR A 212 -7.99 27.84 -17.08
CA TYR A 212 -9.11 28.59 -17.68
C TYR A 212 -9.42 29.90 -16.95
N LEU A 213 -8.89 30.10 -15.74
CA LEU A 213 -9.06 31.32 -14.95
C LEU A 213 -7.87 32.28 -15.10
N GLU A 214 -6.82 31.88 -15.81
CA GLU A 214 -5.63 32.68 -16.13
C GLU A 214 -5.62 33.20 -17.59
N ILE A 215 -6.77 33.16 -18.29
CA ILE A 215 -6.95 33.73 -19.66
C ILE A 215 -7.97 34.86 -19.63
#